data_AF-A0A7Z9WDE5-F1
#
_entry.id   AF-A0A7Z9WDE5-F1
#
_cell.length_a   1.000
_cell.length_b   1.000
_cell.length_c   1.000
_cell.angle_alpha   90.00
_cell.angle_beta   90.00
_cell.angle_gamma   90.00
#
_symmetry.space_group_name_H-M   'P 1'
#
loop_
_entity.id
_entity.type
_entity.pdbx_description
1 polymer ?
#
loop_
_entity_poly.entity_id
_entity_poly.type
_entity_poly.pdbx_seq_one_letter_code
_entity_poly.pdbx_strand_id
1 'polypeptide(L)'
;LPLIFAKFPNSLIGHMGQIRWSTNVTRKVDYEAELAVIIGKKAKNVNEGEALESVFGYTCANDVSARDLQFGDGQWVRGKSLDTFCPLGPWVVTKDELGDGSGLTIRCRLNGEVMQESNTSRMIFPVARIVSFLSRHFTLMPGDLILTGTPSGVGAFREPSVYLKDGDEVEVEIEGIGVLKNPCRSTSGQ
;
A
#
# COMPACT_ATOMS: atom_id res chain seq x y z
N LEU A 1 -12.22 -1.68 -14.73
CA LEU A 1 -11.90 -0.34 -14.18
C LEU A 1 -11.24 -0.52 -12.82
N PRO A 2 -10.44 0.42 -12.31
CA PRO A 2 -9.89 0.32 -10.96
C PRO A 2 -11.00 0.18 -9.92
N LEU A 3 -10.87 -0.78 -9.01
CA LEU A 3 -11.68 -0.85 -7.81
C LEU A 3 -11.12 0.16 -6.80
N ILE A 4 -11.99 0.94 -6.17
CA ILE A 4 -11.58 2.03 -5.27
C ILE A 4 -12.12 1.82 -3.85
N PHE A 5 -11.28 2.11 -2.87
CA PHE A 5 -11.63 2.21 -1.46
C PHE A 5 -10.66 3.20 -0.80
N ALA A 6 -10.94 3.61 0.43
CA ALA A 6 -10.09 4.52 1.19
C ALA A 6 -9.53 3.83 2.43
N LYS A 7 -8.32 4.24 2.81
CA LYS A 7 -7.76 4.04 4.16
C LYS A 7 -7.88 5.36 4.91
N PHE A 8 -8.26 5.32 6.19
CA PHE A 8 -8.33 6.55 6.98
C PHE A 8 -6.92 7.08 7.35
N PRO A 9 -6.73 8.40 7.48
CA PRO A 9 -5.42 8.98 7.79
C PRO A 9 -4.79 8.52 9.10
N ASN A 10 -5.58 8.14 10.11
CA ASN A 10 -5.09 7.58 11.37
C ASN A 10 -4.38 6.23 11.22
N SER A 11 -4.55 5.55 10.08
CA SER A 11 -3.79 4.32 9.77
C SER A 11 -2.34 4.59 9.38
N LEU A 12 -1.96 5.84 9.06
CA LEU A 12 -0.63 6.20 8.57
C LEU A 12 0.44 6.06 9.65
N ILE A 13 1.52 5.35 9.30
CA ILE A 13 2.78 5.33 10.06
C ILE A 13 3.97 5.34 9.11
N GLY A 14 5.12 5.81 9.58
CA GLY A 14 6.35 5.84 8.80
C GLY A 14 7.16 4.54 8.87
N HIS A 15 8.31 4.55 8.20
CA HIS A 15 9.37 3.56 8.36
C HIS A 15 9.77 3.41 9.84
N MET A 16 10.02 2.17 10.27
CA MET A 16 10.20 1.72 11.66
C MET A 16 9.00 1.94 12.60
N GLY A 17 7.89 2.50 12.11
CA GLY A 17 6.64 2.56 12.86
C GLY A 17 6.09 1.16 13.14
N GLN A 18 5.46 0.98 14.30
CA GLN A 18 4.90 -0.32 14.68
C GLN A 18 3.54 -0.55 14.02
N ILE A 19 3.37 -1.67 13.30
CA ILE A 19 2.06 -2.17 12.91
C ILE A 19 1.44 -2.85 14.13
N ARG A 20 0.30 -2.35 14.59
CA ARG A 20 -0.33 -2.72 15.86
C ARG A 20 -1.77 -3.15 15.66
N TRP A 21 -2.16 -4.22 16.36
CA TRP A 21 -3.57 -4.63 16.43
C TRP A 21 -3.88 -5.35 17.75
N SER A 22 -5.17 -5.39 18.09
CA SER A 22 -5.67 -6.22 19.19
C SER A 22 -6.19 -7.55 18.64
N THR A 23 -5.84 -8.65 19.30
CA THR A 23 -6.36 -10.00 18.94
C THR A 23 -7.84 -10.18 19.27
N ASN A 24 -8.43 -9.25 20.03
CA ASN A 24 -9.88 -9.16 20.24
C ASN A 24 -10.60 -8.53 19.03
N VAL A 25 -9.86 -7.80 18.19
CA VAL A 25 -10.40 -7.13 16.99
C VAL A 25 -10.17 -7.95 15.73
N THR A 26 -8.96 -8.46 15.52
CA THR A 26 -8.61 -9.26 14.34
C THR A 26 -7.54 -10.30 14.66
N ARG A 27 -7.62 -11.44 13.99
CA ARG A 27 -6.61 -12.52 14.07
C ARG A 27 -6.03 -12.89 12.70
N LYS A 28 -6.38 -12.15 11.65
CA LYS A 28 -5.98 -12.41 10.26
C LYS A 28 -5.40 -11.17 9.61
N VAL A 29 -4.34 -10.63 10.20
CA VAL A 29 -3.64 -9.45 9.67
C VAL A 29 -2.66 -9.89 8.58
N ASP A 30 -2.75 -9.24 7.42
CA ASP A 30 -2.03 -9.58 6.20
C ASP A 30 -1.22 -8.38 5.70
N TYR A 31 -0.21 -8.66 4.88
CA TYR A 31 0.68 -7.69 4.25
C TYR A 31 0.35 -7.54 2.75
N GLU A 32 0.57 -6.34 2.22
CA GLU A 32 0.35 -6.04 0.81
C GLU A 32 1.39 -5.01 0.35
N ALA A 33 2.48 -5.46 -0.28
CA ALA A 33 3.48 -4.55 -0.86
C ALA A 33 2.90 -3.75 -2.02
N GLU A 34 2.98 -2.42 -1.98
CA GLU A 34 2.47 -1.54 -3.02
C GLU A 34 3.41 -0.37 -3.34
N LEU A 35 3.38 0.08 -4.59
CA LEU A 35 3.84 1.41 -4.96
C LEU A 35 2.77 2.43 -4.53
N ALA A 36 3.18 3.46 -3.79
CA ALA A 36 2.32 4.61 -3.51
C ALA A 36 2.73 5.81 -4.32
N VAL A 37 1.74 6.53 -4.83
CA VAL A 37 1.87 7.75 -5.63
C VAL A 37 1.48 8.95 -4.77
N ILE A 38 2.33 9.97 -4.74
CA ILE A 38 2.05 11.25 -4.09
C ILE A 38 1.66 12.27 -5.16
N ILE A 39 0.49 12.89 -5.02
CA ILE A 39 0.04 13.96 -5.91
C ILE A 39 0.76 15.26 -5.53
N GLY A 40 1.35 15.95 -6.51
CA GLY A 40 2.06 17.23 -6.34
C GLY A 40 1.31 18.43 -6.88
N LYS A 41 0.39 18.22 -7.82
CA LYS A 41 -0.41 19.27 -8.45
C LYS A 41 -1.87 18.83 -8.48
N LYS A 42 -2.77 19.79 -8.24
CA LYS A 42 -4.22 19.55 -8.29
C LYS A 42 -4.61 18.94 -9.64
N ALA A 43 -5.36 17.85 -9.62
CA ALA A 43 -5.84 17.16 -10.82
C ALA A 43 -7.36 16.97 -10.77
N LYS A 44 -8.05 17.39 -11.82
CA LYS A 44 -9.49 17.14 -12.02
C LYS A 44 -9.73 16.92 -13.50
N ASN A 45 -10.37 15.81 -13.86
CA ASN A 45 -10.66 15.43 -15.25
C ASN A 45 -9.43 15.43 -16.16
N VAL A 46 -8.25 15.07 -15.64
CA VAL A 46 -7.03 14.98 -16.47
C VAL A 46 -7.08 13.72 -17.32
N ASN A 47 -6.64 13.82 -18.58
CA ASN A 47 -6.52 12.65 -19.44
C ASN A 47 -5.28 11.81 -19.04
N GLU A 48 -5.18 10.59 -19.56
CA GLU A 48 -4.07 9.67 -19.21
C GLU A 48 -2.70 10.21 -19.63
N GLY A 49 -2.60 10.94 -20.75
CA GLY A 49 -1.34 11.52 -21.24
C GLY A 49 -0.79 12.64 -20.37
N GLU A 50 -1.66 13.38 -19.68
CA GLU A 50 -1.31 14.48 -18.79
C GLU A 50 -1.24 14.07 -17.31
N ALA A 51 -1.75 12.87 -16.97
CA ALA A 51 -1.95 12.46 -15.58
C ALA A 51 -0.66 12.49 -14.74
N LEU A 52 0.46 12.09 -15.33
CA LEU A 52 1.76 12.07 -14.66
C LEU A 52 2.29 13.48 -14.32
N GLU A 53 1.82 14.55 -14.98
CA GLU A 53 2.18 15.92 -14.59
C GLU A 53 1.66 16.29 -13.20
N SER A 54 0.67 15.56 -12.70
CA SER A 54 0.10 15.77 -11.38
C SER A 54 0.85 15.04 -10.26
N VAL A 55 1.75 14.12 -10.60
CA VAL A 55 2.48 13.29 -9.66
C VAL A 55 3.75 14.00 -9.18
N PHE A 56 3.92 14.10 -7.86
CA PHE A 56 5.16 14.57 -7.22
C PHE A 56 6.23 13.49 -7.24
N GLY A 57 5.85 12.28 -6.83
CA GLY A 57 6.78 11.17 -6.69
C GLY A 57 6.13 9.92 -6.13
N TYR A 58 6.98 9.01 -5.69
CA TYR A 58 6.64 7.65 -5.32
C TYR A 58 7.28 7.26 -3.98
N THR A 59 6.66 6.34 -3.26
CA THR A 59 7.21 5.73 -2.05
C THR A 59 6.76 4.27 -1.95
N CYS A 60 7.42 3.46 -1.12
CA CYS A 60 6.87 2.15 -0.75
C CYS A 60 5.67 2.31 0.19
N ALA A 61 4.73 1.38 0.08
CA ALA A 61 3.58 1.28 0.96
C ALA A 61 3.30 -0.17 1.34
N ASN A 62 2.70 -0.36 2.52
CA ASN A 62 2.12 -1.63 2.92
C ASN A 62 0.60 -1.43 3.16
N ASP A 63 -0.26 -2.02 2.32
CA ASP A 63 -1.72 -2.00 2.54
C ASP A 63 -2.14 -3.09 3.54
N VAL A 64 -1.73 -2.91 4.80
CA VAL A 64 -2.01 -3.87 5.87
C VAL A 64 -3.52 -4.09 5.98
N SER A 65 -3.92 -5.35 6.04
CA SER A 65 -5.32 -5.77 5.88
C SER A 65 -5.73 -6.80 6.94
N ALA A 66 -6.75 -6.49 7.74
CA ALA A 66 -7.43 -7.45 8.60
C ALA A 66 -8.48 -8.22 7.79
N ARG A 67 -8.13 -9.42 7.33
CA ARG A 67 -8.92 -10.20 6.35
C ARG A 67 -10.25 -10.71 6.88
N ASP A 68 -10.30 -11.06 8.16
CA ASP A 68 -11.54 -11.44 8.84
C ASP A 68 -12.56 -10.29 8.83
N LEU A 69 -12.10 -9.05 9.05
CA LEU A 69 -12.95 -7.86 8.99
C LEU A 69 -13.31 -7.50 7.55
N GLN A 70 -12.32 -7.49 6.64
CA GLN A 70 -12.51 -7.13 5.24
C GLN A 70 -13.54 -8.04 4.55
N PHE A 71 -13.44 -9.36 4.73
CA PHE A 71 -14.35 -10.30 4.11
C PHE A 71 -15.69 -10.39 4.84
N GLY A 72 -15.71 -10.13 6.15
CA GLY A 72 -16.96 -10.09 6.93
C GLY A 72 -17.87 -8.91 6.59
N ASP A 73 -17.29 -7.75 6.25
CA ASP A 73 -18.06 -6.51 6.06
C ASP A 73 -18.59 -6.32 4.62
N GLY A 74 -18.00 -6.98 3.63
CA GLY A 74 -18.32 -6.77 2.21
C GLY A 74 -17.88 -5.39 1.65
N GLN A 75 -17.37 -4.50 2.50
CA GLN A 75 -16.66 -3.26 2.17
C GLN A 75 -15.31 -3.26 2.90
N TRP A 76 -14.30 -2.59 2.36
CA TRP A 76 -12.91 -2.81 2.82
C TRP A 76 -12.40 -1.80 3.84
N VAL A 77 -13.11 -0.68 4.05
CA VAL A 77 -12.63 0.44 4.88
C VAL A 77 -12.23 -0.02 6.28
N ARG A 78 -13.06 -0.76 7.01
CA ARG A 78 -12.74 -1.19 8.38
C ARG A 78 -11.55 -2.15 8.43
N GLY A 79 -11.53 -3.14 7.53
CA GLY A 79 -10.42 -4.10 7.45
C GLY A 79 -9.08 -3.48 7.04
N LYS A 80 -9.11 -2.34 6.35
CA LYS A 80 -7.91 -1.65 5.84
C LYS A 80 -7.58 -0.35 6.58
N SER A 81 -8.35 0.09 7.57
CA SER A 81 -8.17 1.41 8.22
C SER A 81 -7.99 1.35 9.74
N LEU A 82 -7.67 0.18 10.30
CA LEU A 82 -7.22 0.13 11.70
C LEU A 82 -5.99 1.03 11.86
N ASP A 83 -5.81 1.59 13.06
CA ASP A 83 -4.63 2.41 13.35
C ASP A 83 -3.36 1.65 12.94
N THR A 84 -2.37 2.37 12.40
CA THR A 84 -1.09 1.84 11.90
C THR A 84 -1.13 0.94 10.64
N PHE A 85 -2.29 0.71 10.02
CA PHE A 85 -2.40 -0.19 8.86
C PHE A 85 -1.99 0.42 7.51
N CYS A 86 -1.45 1.63 7.48
CA CYS A 86 -0.89 2.26 6.28
C CYS A 86 0.57 2.70 6.48
N PRO A 87 1.53 1.77 6.62
CA PRO A 87 2.94 2.11 6.56
C PRO A 87 3.35 2.70 5.22
N LEU A 88 4.13 3.79 5.26
CA LEU A 88 4.72 4.47 4.11
C LEU A 88 6.19 4.83 4.37
N GLY A 89 6.99 4.89 3.31
CA GLY A 89 8.38 5.34 3.34
C GLY A 89 9.31 4.44 2.54
N PRO A 90 10.61 4.38 2.86
CA PRO A 90 11.31 5.17 3.89
C PRO A 90 11.46 6.65 3.54
N TRP A 91 11.38 6.99 2.25
CA TRP A 91 11.39 8.35 1.73
C TRP A 91 10.63 8.39 0.41
N VAL A 92 10.38 9.61 -0.07
CA VAL A 92 9.79 9.84 -1.38
C VAL A 92 10.90 10.01 -2.41
N VAL A 93 10.76 9.34 -3.55
CA VAL A 93 11.59 9.57 -4.74
C VAL A 93 10.75 10.28 -5.79
N THR A 94 11.29 11.35 -6.36
CA THR A 94 10.51 12.23 -7.24
C THR A 94 10.27 11.59 -8.61
N LYS A 95 9.24 12.08 -9.29
CA LYS A 95 8.85 11.59 -10.61
C LYS A 95 9.94 11.75 -11.67
N ASP A 96 10.77 12.78 -11.59
CA ASP A 96 11.88 12.98 -12.52
C ASP A 96 12.99 11.91 -12.37
N GLU A 97 13.13 11.29 -11.20
CA GLU A 97 14.07 10.19 -10.97
C GLU A 97 13.51 8.82 -11.42
N LEU A 98 12.21 8.55 -11.21
CA LEU A 98 11.58 7.23 -11.47
C LEU A 98 10.62 7.20 -12.68
N GLY A 99 10.48 8.30 -13.42
CA GLY A 99 9.64 8.36 -14.60
C GLY A 99 8.16 8.14 -14.28
N ASP A 100 7.55 7.13 -14.90
CA ASP A 100 6.14 6.78 -14.70
C ASP A 100 5.92 5.77 -13.54
N GLY A 101 6.98 5.34 -12.86
CA GLY A 101 6.94 4.34 -11.79
C GLY A 101 6.77 2.90 -12.29
N SER A 102 6.87 2.66 -13.60
CA SER A 102 6.83 1.32 -14.22
C SER A 102 8.21 0.66 -14.22
N GLY A 103 8.24 -0.66 -14.38
CA GLY A 103 9.50 -1.41 -14.53
C GLY A 103 10.28 -1.65 -13.23
N LEU A 104 9.76 -1.26 -12.07
CA LEU A 104 10.45 -1.39 -10.78
C LEU A 104 10.20 -2.77 -10.17
N THR A 105 11.25 -3.45 -9.71
CA THR A 105 11.09 -4.65 -8.89
C THR A 105 10.42 -4.29 -7.57
N ILE A 106 9.39 -5.04 -7.18
CA ILE A 106 8.67 -4.88 -5.90
C ILE A 106 8.68 -6.19 -5.13
N ARG A 107 9.02 -6.12 -3.84
CA ARG A 107 9.09 -7.28 -2.93
C ARG A 107 8.44 -6.99 -1.59
N CYS A 108 7.83 -8.02 -1.02
CA CYS A 108 7.48 -8.08 0.41
C CYS A 108 8.30 -9.18 1.06
N ARG A 109 8.95 -8.90 2.18
CA ARG A 109 9.57 -9.90 3.05
C ARG A 109 8.91 -9.92 4.42
N LEU A 110 8.74 -11.12 4.97
CA LEU A 110 8.33 -11.35 6.35
C LEU A 110 9.46 -12.08 7.06
N ASN A 111 10.07 -11.44 8.07
CA ASN A 111 11.22 -11.97 8.80
C ASN A 111 12.38 -12.43 7.87
N GLY A 112 12.61 -11.68 6.79
CA GLY A 112 13.62 -11.98 5.76
C GLY A 112 13.20 -12.96 4.67
N GLU A 113 12.08 -13.68 4.83
CA GLU A 113 11.56 -14.58 3.80
C GLU A 113 10.72 -13.82 2.76
N VAL A 114 10.98 -14.03 1.47
CA VAL A 114 10.25 -13.38 0.38
C VAL A 114 8.84 -13.96 0.26
N MET A 115 7.85 -13.10 0.50
CA MET A 115 6.44 -13.44 0.44
C MET A 115 5.78 -13.00 -0.87
N GLN A 116 6.17 -11.84 -1.38
CA GLN A 116 5.74 -11.29 -2.67
C GLN A 116 6.97 -10.87 -3.45
N GLU A 117 6.98 -11.14 -4.75
CA GLU A 117 7.99 -10.63 -5.70
C GLU A 117 7.32 -10.43 -7.06
N SER A 118 7.46 -9.24 -7.63
CA SER A 118 6.90 -8.90 -8.93
C SER A 118 7.62 -7.67 -9.51
N ASN A 119 7.03 -7.09 -10.55
CA ASN A 119 7.49 -5.86 -11.16
C ASN A 119 6.29 -4.93 -11.44
N THR A 120 6.45 -3.61 -11.24
CA THR A 120 5.36 -2.63 -11.43
C THR A 120 4.88 -2.54 -12.88
N SER A 121 5.64 -3.02 -13.87
CA SER A 121 5.17 -3.19 -15.25
C SER A 121 4.01 -4.19 -15.39
N ARG A 122 3.76 -5.03 -14.39
CA ARG A 122 2.63 -5.99 -14.36
C ARG A 122 1.33 -5.41 -13.82
N MET A 123 1.31 -4.12 -13.45
CA MET A 123 0.09 -3.46 -13.02
C MET A 123 -0.97 -3.50 -14.13
N ILE A 124 -2.18 -3.98 -13.81
CA ILE A 124 -3.31 -4.01 -14.76
C ILE A 124 -3.68 -2.59 -15.21
N PHE A 125 -3.54 -1.61 -14.31
CA PHE A 125 -3.76 -0.20 -14.59
C PHE A 125 -2.48 0.58 -14.22
N PRO A 126 -1.75 1.15 -15.17
CA PRO A 126 -0.59 1.99 -14.89
C PRO A 126 -0.97 3.23 -14.07
N VAL A 127 0.03 3.87 -13.43
CA VAL A 127 -0.16 5.07 -12.59
C VAL A 127 -0.95 6.15 -13.31
N ALA A 128 -0.58 6.45 -14.56
CA ALA A 128 -1.27 7.45 -15.39
C ALA A 128 -2.78 7.15 -15.52
N ARG A 129 -3.13 5.87 -15.74
CA ARG A 129 -4.51 5.41 -15.85
C ARG A 129 -5.27 5.51 -14.54
N ILE A 130 -4.63 5.17 -13.42
CA ILE A 130 -5.22 5.30 -12.08
C ILE A 130 -5.52 6.77 -11.77
N VAL A 131 -4.54 7.66 -11.94
CA VAL A 131 -4.68 9.10 -11.68
C VAL A 131 -5.77 9.72 -12.57
N SER A 132 -5.76 9.44 -13.88
CA SER A 132 -6.80 9.92 -14.79
C SER A 132 -8.19 9.40 -14.41
N PHE A 133 -8.31 8.11 -14.06
CA PHE A 133 -9.57 7.53 -13.59
C PHE A 133 -10.08 8.19 -12.31
N LEU A 134 -9.25 8.35 -11.29
CA LEU A 134 -9.64 8.99 -10.04
C LEU A 134 -10.01 10.46 -10.24
N SER A 135 -9.25 11.21 -11.04
CA SER A 135 -9.48 12.64 -11.25
C SER A 135 -10.84 12.97 -11.88
N ARG A 136 -11.44 12.01 -12.60
CA ARG A 136 -12.81 12.17 -13.15
C ARG A 136 -13.87 12.20 -12.05
N HIS A 137 -13.66 11.43 -10.99
CA HIS A 137 -14.61 11.28 -9.89
C HIS A 137 -14.30 12.24 -8.74
N PHE A 138 -13.01 12.40 -8.42
CA PHE A 138 -12.53 13.20 -7.29
C PHE A 138 -11.58 14.28 -7.77
N THR A 139 -11.56 15.43 -7.09
CA THR A 139 -10.44 16.36 -7.26
C THR A 139 -9.28 15.80 -6.46
N LEU A 140 -8.16 15.50 -7.10
CA LEU A 140 -6.93 15.13 -6.41
C LEU A 140 -6.18 16.41 -6.02
N MET A 141 -5.72 16.48 -4.78
CA MET A 141 -5.03 17.63 -4.20
C MET A 141 -3.56 17.30 -3.96
N PRO A 142 -2.66 18.30 -3.99
CA PRO A 142 -1.27 18.11 -3.55
C PRO A 142 -1.22 17.50 -2.14
N GLY A 143 -0.45 16.43 -1.98
CA GLY A 143 -0.37 15.63 -0.75
C GLY A 143 -1.29 14.41 -0.72
N ASP A 144 -2.23 14.27 -1.67
CA ASP A 144 -3.05 13.05 -1.77
C ASP A 144 -2.17 11.84 -2.07
N LEU A 145 -2.54 10.72 -1.47
CA LEU A 145 -1.84 9.43 -1.58
C LEU A 145 -2.72 8.42 -2.30
N ILE A 146 -2.13 7.74 -3.27
CA ILE A 146 -2.78 6.65 -4.01
C ILE A 146 -1.93 5.40 -3.89
N LEU A 147 -2.48 4.39 -3.23
CA LEU A 147 -1.93 3.03 -3.18
C LEU A 147 -2.44 2.28 -4.42
N THR A 148 -1.52 1.69 -5.19
CA THR A 148 -1.80 1.28 -6.58
C THR A 148 -2.17 -0.19 -6.78
N GLY A 149 -2.29 -0.95 -5.69
CA GLY A 149 -2.54 -2.39 -5.68
C GLY A 149 -1.28 -3.21 -5.45
N THR A 150 -1.48 -4.43 -4.95
CA THR A 150 -0.43 -5.35 -4.56
C THR A 150 -0.30 -6.54 -5.52
N PRO A 151 0.91 -7.11 -5.74
CA PRO A 151 1.10 -8.33 -6.53
C PRO A 151 0.61 -9.59 -5.79
N SER A 152 0.63 -10.74 -6.46
CA SER A 152 0.33 -12.03 -5.82
C SER A 152 1.31 -12.36 -4.69
N GLY A 153 0.89 -13.22 -3.75
CA GLY A 153 1.73 -13.70 -2.64
C GLY A 153 1.31 -13.18 -1.26
N VAL A 154 0.21 -12.41 -1.19
CA VAL A 154 -0.45 -12.06 0.07
C VAL A 154 -0.74 -13.31 0.90
N GLY A 155 -0.59 -13.20 2.20
CA GLY A 155 -0.58 -14.33 3.11
C GLY A 155 -1.90 -15.10 3.18
N ALA A 156 -3.03 -14.41 2.99
CA ALA A 156 -4.37 -15.01 3.00
C ALA A 156 -4.60 -16.07 1.92
N PHE A 157 -3.89 -15.99 0.79
CA PHE A 157 -4.04 -16.91 -0.35
C PHE A 157 -2.88 -17.90 -0.49
N ARG A 158 -2.03 -18.01 0.53
CA ARG A 158 -1.00 -19.06 0.62
C ARG A 158 -1.61 -20.33 1.22
N GLU A 159 -0.96 -21.46 0.94
CA GLU A 159 -1.32 -22.78 1.48
C GLU A 159 -0.11 -23.40 2.20
N PRO A 160 -0.10 -23.45 3.55
CA PRO A 160 -1.09 -22.87 4.46
C PRO A 160 -1.07 -21.33 4.45
N SER A 161 -2.17 -20.70 4.87
CA SER A 161 -2.21 -19.23 4.99
C SER A 161 -1.16 -18.72 5.99
N VAL A 162 -0.62 -17.55 5.69
CA VAL A 162 0.37 -16.86 6.53
C VAL A 162 -0.24 -15.54 6.98
N TYR A 163 -0.26 -15.27 8.27
CA TYR A 163 -0.72 -13.99 8.83
C TYR A 163 0.36 -13.44 9.76
N LEU A 164 0.40 -12.11 9.88
CA LEU A 164 1.30 -11.41 10.77
C LEU A 164 1.02 -11.79 12.23
N LYS A 165 2.10 -11.91 13.00
CA LYS A 165 2.11 -12.27 14.41
C LYS A 165 2.84 -11.21 15.23
N ASP A 166 2.66 -11.29 16.55
CA ASP A 166 3.48 -10.49 17.47
C ASP A 166 4.96 -10.83 17.28
N GLY A 167 5.80 -9.79 17.18
CA GLY A 167 7.24 -9.94 17.03
C GLY A 167 7.72 -10.02 15.57
N ASP A 168 6.83 -10.20 14.60
CA ASP A 168 7.20 -10.21 13.18
C ASP A 168 7.78 -8.86 12.73
N GLU A 169 8.55 -8.89 11.65
CA GLU A 169 9.01 -7.73 10.90
C GLU A 169 8.63 -7.87 9.42
N VAL A 170 7.93 -6.86 8.90
CA VAL A 170 7.57 -6.78 7.48
C VAL A 170 8.45 -5.76 6.79
N GLU A 171 8.95 -6.12 5.61
CA GLU A 171 9.66 -5.22 4.73
C GLU A 171 8.97 -5.14 3.37
N VAL A 172 8.71 -3.92 2.89
CA VAL A 172 8.36 -3.65 1.50
C VAL A 172 9.53 -2.97 0.82
N GLU A 173 10.07 -3.59 -0.21
CA GLU A 173 11.17 -3.04 -1.01
C GLU A 173 10.69 -2.73 -2.42
N ILE A 174 11.02 -1.54 -2.90
CA ILE A 174 10.82 -1.16 -4.30
C ILE A 174 12.15 -0.65 -4.84
N GLU A 175 12.57 -1.21 -5.97
CA GLU A 175 13.76 -0.81 -6.71
C GLU A 175 13.74 0.70 -7.01
N GLY A 176 14.86 1.36 -6.79
CA GLY A 176 14.98 2.82 -6.96
C GLY A 176 14.36 3.65 -5.84
N ILE A 177 13.60 3.05 -4.91
CA ILE A 177 13.07 3.74 -3.72
C ILE A 177 13.86 3.34 -2.49
N GLY A 178 13.73 2.10 -2.03
CA GLY A 178 14.35 1.64 -0.79
C GLY A 178 13.49 0.62 -0.06
N VAL A 179 13.80 0.40 1.22
CA VAL A 179 13.13 -0.61 2.06
C VAL A 179 12.31 0.06 3.16
N LEU A 180 10.99 -0.11 3.10
CA LEU A 180 10.06 0.22 4.16
C LEU A 180 9.99 -0.96 5.14
N LYS A 181 10.42 -0.76 6.38
CA LYS A 181 10.50 -1.80 7.41
C LYS A 181 9.59 -1.43 8.57
N ASN A 182 8.77 -2.37 9.04
CA ASN A 182 7.84 -2.15 10.13
C ASN A 182 7.77 -3.37 11.05
N PRO A 183 8.11 -3.23 12.34
CA PRO A 183 7.87 -4.29 13.33
C PRO A 183 6.38 -4.41 13.67
N CYS A 184 5.94 -5.63 13.93
CA CYS A 184 4.56 -5.98 14.26
C CYS A 184 4.40 -6.21 15.76
N ARG A 185 3.31 -5.69 16.34
CA ARG A 185 2.94 -5.91 17.75
C ARG A 185 1.46 -6.21 17.86
N SER A 186 1.13 -7.35 18.46
CA SER A 186 -0.26 -7.68 18.77
C SER A 186 -0.46 -7.68 20.28
N THR A 187 -1.58 -7.13 20.75
CA THR A 187 -1.93 -7.16 22.17
C THR A 187 -3.10 -8.11 22.42
N SER A 188 -3.00 -8.92 23.47
CA SER A 188 -4.09 -9.75 23.99
C SER A 188 -4.64 -9.16 25.31
N GLY A 189 -5.96 -8.93 25.40
CA GLY A 189 -6.64 -8.39 26.59
C GLY A 189 -6.51 -6.87 26.72
N GLN A 190 -7.43 -6.11 27.32
CA GLN A 190 -8.50 -6.43 28.30
C GLN A 190 -9.84 -6.86 27.69
#